data_AF-O80446-F1
#
_entry.id   AF-O80446-F1
#
_cell.length_a   1.000
_cell.length_b   1.000
_cell.length_c   1.000
_cell.angle_alpha   90.00
_cell.angle_beta   90.00
_cell.angle_gamma   90.00
#
_symmetry.space_group_name_H-M   'P 1'
#
loop_
_entity.id
_entity.type
_entity.pdbx_description
1 polymer ?
#
loop_
_entity_poly.entity_id
_entity_poly.type
_entity_poly.pdbx_seq_one_letter_code
_entity_poly.pdbx_strand_id
1 'polypeptide(L)' 'MAGTGVVAVYGEGAMTETKQKSPFSVKVGLAQMLRGGVIMDVVNAEQARIAEEAGACAVMALERVPADIRAQGGVARFC' A
#
# COMPACT_ATOMS: atom_id res chain seq x y z
N MET A 1 26.39 -4.57 17.20
CA MET A 1 24.91 -4.69 17.12
C MET A 1 24.38 -3.34 16.62
N ALA A 2 23.73 -3.30 15.46
CA ALA A 2 23.21 -2.04 14.91
C ALA A 2 22.12 -1.50 15.84
N GLY A 3 22.32 -0.28 16.34
CA GLY A 3 21.46 0.35 17.33
C GLY A 3 20.01 0.43 16.86
N THR A 4 19.10 -0.03 17.72
CA THR A 4 17.67 0.15 17.58
C THR A 4 17.36 1.64 17.63
N GLY A 5 17.15 2.25 16.47
CA GLY A 5 16.67 3.63 16.35
C GLY A 5 15.23 3.76 16.85
N VAL A 6 15.06 3.73 18.17
CA VAL A 6 13.88 4.28 18.85
C VAL A 6 14.26 5.72 19.21
N VAL A 7 13.81 6.66 18.40
CA VAL A 7 13.95 8.09 18.72
C VAL A 7 12.71 8.51 19.49
N ALA A 8 12.85 8.67 20.81
CA ALA A 8 11.91 9.42 21.62
C ALA A 8 12.22 10.91 21.41
N VAL A 9 11.32 11.62 20.74
CA VAL A 9 11.42 13.09 20.57
C VAL A 9 10.69 13.76 21.74
N TYR A 10 11.48 14.33 22.65
CA TYR A 10 11.04 15.36 23.57
C TYR A 10 11.86 16.61 23.24
N GLY A 11 11.19 17.65 22.75
CA GLY A 11 11.84 18.93 22.45
C GLY A 11 12.00 19.21 20.95
N GLU A 12 11.80 20.48 20.64
CA GLU A 12 11.62 21.15 19.35
C GLU A 12 12.88 21.11 18.45
N GLY A 13 13.46 19.93 18.26
CA GLY A 13 14.58 19.70 17.34
C GLY A 13 14.07 19.26 15.98
N ALA A 14 14.03 20.19 15.03
CA ALA A 14 13.67 19.92 13.64
C ALA A 14 14.56 18.80 13.06
N MET A 15 13.95 17.65 12.81
CA MET A 15 14.61 16.45 12.29
C MET A 15 14.99 16.72 10.82
N THR A 16 16.23 17.11 10.57
CA THR A 16 16.84 17.08 9.22
C THR A 16 17.62 15.78 9.05
N GLU A 17 16.97 14.63 9.29
CA GLU A 17 17.55 13.36 8.89
C GLU A 17 16.99 12.98 7.53
N THR A 18 17.83 13.12 6.50
CA THR A 18 17.70 12.49 5.19
C THR A 18 17.77 10.98 5.39
N LYS A 19 16.72 10.41 6.01
CA LYS A 19 16.60 8.97 6.25
C LYS A 19 16.40 8.35 4.89
N GLN A 20 17.51 8.01 4.24
CA GLN A 20 17.54 7.13 3.09
C GLN A 20 16.97 5.81 3.60
N LYS A 21 15.64 5.67 3.54
CA LYS A 21 14.93 4.48 4.02
C LYS A 21 15.57 3.32 3.27
N SER A 22 16.27 2.46 4.00
CA SER A 22 16.93 1.34 3.35
C SER A 22 15.88 0.56 2.55
N PRO A 23 16.20 0.09 1.33
CA PRO A 23 15.26 -0.67 0.53
C PRO A 23 14.73 -1.89 1.29
N PHE A 24 15.55 -2.44 2.20
CA PHE A 24 15.14 -3.50 3.12
C PHE A 24 14.01 -3.06 4.05
N SER A 25 14.14 -1.92 4.73
CA SER A 25 13.10 -1.40 5.64
C SER A 25 11.77 -1.15 4.91
N VAL A 26 11.82 -0.64 3.67
CA VAL A 26 10.61 -0.41 2.86
C VAL A 26 9.95 -1.73 2.48
N LYS A 27 10.72 -2.72 2.04
CA LYS A 27 10.20 -4.06 1.67
C LYS A 27 9.58 -4.79 2.86
N VAL A 28 10.22 -4.74 4.02
CA VAL A 28 9.68 -5.35 5.25
C VAL A 28 8.42 -4.62 5.71
N GLY A 29 8.41 -3.29 5.66
CA GLY A 29 7.22 -2.50 5.98
C GLY A 29 6.05 -2.81 5.05
N LEU A 30 6.30 -2.88 3.74
CA LEU A 30 5.28 -3.27 2.76
C LEU A 30 4.75 -4.69 3.05
N ALA A 31 5.63 -5.66 3.30
CA ALA A 31 5.22 -7.02 3.64
C ALA A 31 4.38 -7.08 4.93
N GLN A 32 4.67 -6.24 5.93
CA GLN A 32 3.85 -6.12 7.13
C GLN A 32 2.46 -5.53 6.82
N MET A 33 2.37 -4.50 5.98
CA MET A 33 1.10 -3.89 5.57
C MET A 33 0.23 -4.86 4.76
N LEU A 34 0.85 -5.80 4.02
CA LEU A 34 0.17 -6.77 3.17
C LEU A 34 -0.11 -8.12 3.85
N ARG A 35 0.22 -8.30 5.14
CA ARG A 35 0.05 -9.59 5.83
C ARG A 35 -1.41 -10.06 5.91
N GLY A 36 -2.39 -9.14 5.86
CA GLY A 36 -3.82 -9.45 5.81
C GLY A 36 -4.34 -9.83 4.41
N GLY A 37 -3.49 -9.83 3.40
CA GLY A 37 -3.87 -9.99 2.00
C GLY A 37 -4.20 -8.65 1.32
N VAL A 38 -4.53 -8.74 0.03
CA VAL A 38 -4.91 -7.60 -0.81
C VAL A 38 -6.28 -7.86 -1.40
N ILE A 39 -7.11 -6.82 -1.45
CA ILE A 39 -8.37 -6.81 -2.20
C ILE A 39 -8.10 -6.12 -3.53
N MET A 40 -8.46 -6.77 -4.64
CA MET A 40 -8.27 -6.20 -5.99
C MET A 40 -9.59 -5.71 -6.58
N ASP A 41 -9.57 -4.50 -7.14
CA ASP A 41 -10.71 -3.94 -7.87
C ASP A 41 -10.82 -4.60 -9.25
N VAL A 42 -12.00 -5.08 -9.60
CA VAL A 42 -12.28 -5.75 -10.88
C VAL A 42 -13.59 -5.25 -11.49
N VAL A 43 -13.68 -5.19 -12.82
CA VAL A 43 -14.92 -4.78 -13.52
C VAL A 43 -15.63 -5.93 -14.23
N ASN A 44 -15.01 -7.11 -14.30
CA ASN A 44 -15.57 -8.28 -14.94
C ASN A 44 -15.00 -9.59 -14.37
N ALA A 45 -15.60 -10.72 -14.76
CA ALA A 45 -15.22 -12.05 -14.27
C ALA A 45 -13.83 -12.52 -14.72
N GLU A 46 -13.34 -12.05 -15.88
CA GLU A 46 -12.00 -12.38 -16.36
C GLU A 46 -10.93 -11.74 -15.46
N GLN A 47 -11.10 -10.46 -15.12
CA GLN A 47 -10.23 -9.76 -14.17
C GLN A 47 -10.27 -10.38 -12.77
N ALA A 48 -11.43 -10.89 -12.34
CA ALA A 48 -11.52 -11.60 -11.06
C ALA A 48 -10.63 -12.86 -11.02
N ARG A 49 -10.56 -13.62 -12.12
CA ARG A 49 -9.66 -14.77 -12.22
C ARG A 49 -8.19 -14.35 -12.24
N ILE A 50 -7.86 -13.30 -12.99
CA ILE A 50 -6.50 -12.75 -13.01
C ILE A 50 -6.07 -12.27 -11.61
N ALA A 51 -6.99 -11.66 -10.86
CA ALA A 51 -6.74 -11.21 -9.49
C ALA A 51 -6.50 -12.39 -8.52
N GLU A 52 -7.29 -13.45 -8.64
CA GLU A 52 -7.10 -14.70 -7.87
C GLU A 52 -5.73 -15.33 -8.18
N GLU A 53 -5.37 -15.46 -9.46
CA GLU A 53 -4.07 -15.96 -9.91
C GLU A 53 -2.91 -15.09 -9.41
N ALA A 54 -3.11 -13.77 -9.31
CA ALA A 54 -2.15 -12.83 -8.75
C ALA A 54 -2.03 -12.91 -7.21
N GLY A 55 -2.87 -13.69 -6.53
CA GLY A 55 -2.84 -13.90 -5.09
C GLY A 55 -3.70 -12.91 -4.28
N ALA A 56 -4.71 -12.29 -4.90
CA ALA A 56 -5.69 -11.49 -4.18
C ALA A 56 -6.46 -12.37 -3.18
N CYS A 57 -6.66 -11.86 -1.96
CA CYS A 57 -7.44 -12.56 -0.92
C CYS A 57 -8.94 -12.41 -1.16
N ALA A 58 -9.35 -11.29 -1.76
CA ALA A 58 -10.71 -11.04 -2.19
C ALA A 58 -10.71 -10.07 -3.39
N VAL A 59 -11.86 -9.92 -4.03
CA VAL A 59 -12.08 -8.95 -5.10
C VAL A 59 -13.19 -7.97 -4.74
N MET A 60 -13.06 -6.72 -5.18
CA MET A 60 -14.09 -5.71 -5.12
C MET A 60 -14.63 -5.49 -6.54
N ALA A 61 -15.86 -5.89 -6.80
CA ALA A 61 -16.50 -5.72 -8.10
C ALA A 61 -17.08 -4.31 -8.23
N LEU A 62 -16.68 -3.58 -9.27
CA LEU A 62 -17.04 -2.18 -9.50
C LEU A 62 -17.45 -1.96 -10.95
N GLU A 63 -18.24 -0.92 -11.22
CA GLU A 63 -18.48 -0.46 -12.60
C GLU A 63 -17.21 0.12 -13.24
N ARG A 64 -16.29 0.62 -12.40
CA ARG A 64 -15.07 1.28 -12.84
C ARG A 64 -13.97 1.23 -11.80
N VAL A 65 -12.74 0.95 -12.22
CA VAL A 65 -11.60 0.87 -11.30
C VAL A 65 -11.11 2.26 -10.85
N PRO A 66 -10.49 2.38 -9.65
CA PRO A 66 -9.95 3.63 -9.15
C PRO A 66 -8.94 4.33 -10.05
N ALA A 67 -8.16 3.56 -10.84
CA ALA A 67 -7.20 4.13 -11.79
C ALA A 67 -7.91 4.97 -12.86
N ASP A 68 -9.00 4.45 -13.41
CA ASP A 68 -9.79 5.15 -14.41
C ASP A 68 -10.50 6.37 -13.80
N ILE A 69 -11.08 6.22 -12.60
CA ILE A 69 -11.72 7.34 -11.87
C ILE A 69 -10.75 8.52 -11.73
N ARG A 70 -9.50 8.25 -11.33
CA ARG A 70 -8.45 9.27 -11.19
C ARG A 70 -8.04 9.87 -12.53
N ALA A 71 -7.98 9.08 -13.61
CA ALA A 71 -7.66 9.58 -14.94
C ALA A 71 -8.67 10.63 -15.46
N GLN A 72 -9.92 10.59 -14.98
CA GLN A 72 -10.95 11.59 -15.30
C GLN A 72 -11.03 12.75 -14.28
N GLY A 73 -10.05 12.86 -13.37
CA GLY A 73 -10.03 13.90 -12.33
C GLY A 73 -10.92 13.61 -11.12
N GLY A 74 -11.48 12.40 -11.01
CA GLY A 74 -12.23 11.97 -9.84
C GLY A 74 -11.34 11.51 -8.69
N VAL A 75 -11.93 11.41 -7.50
CA VAL A 75 -11.28 10.86 -6.30
C VAL A 75 -11.94 9.54 -5.94
N ALA A 76 -11.23 8.43 -6.16
CA ALA A 76 -11.61 7.15 -5.62
C ALA A 76 -11.19 7.06 -4.15
N ARG A 77 -12.14 6.76 -3.26
CA ARG A 77 -11.88 6.50 -1.85
C ARG A 77 -12.06 5.02 -1.59
N PHE A 78 -11.13 4.43 -0.86
CA PHE A 78 -11.31 3.12 -0.28
C PHE A 78 -12.10 3.29 1.02
N CYS A 79 -13.16 2.48 1.24
CA CYS A 79 -13.92 2.43 2.48
C CYS A 79 -13.24 1.50 3.49
#